data_AF-A0A4Q4VKW1-F1
#
_entry.id   AF-A0A4Q4VKW1-F1
#
_cell.length_a   1.000
_cell.length_b   1.000
_cell.length_c   1.000
_cell.angle_alpha   90.00
_cell.angle_beta   90.00
_cell.angle_gamma   90.00
#
_symmetry.space_group_name_H-M   'P 1'
#
loop_
_entity.id
_entity.type
_entity.pdbx_description
1 polymer ?
#
loop_
_entity_poly.entity_id
_entity_poly.type
_entity_poly.pdbx_seq_one_letter_code
_entity_poly.pdbx_strand_id
1 'polypeptide(L)'
;MSSRKNDKGDATASADFTSYYLQRATMEFSEDLDKIRGADDFKGRDALPMLVQSLQQGTSMFSAADRKRILDARERGSRSEATGDDN
;
A
#
# COMPACT_ATOMS: atom_id res chain seq x y z
N MET A 1 -31.66 5.93 3.30
CA MET A 1 -30.72 5.03 3.99
C MET A 1 -29.58 4.50 3.08
N SER A 2 -29.26 5.14 1.93
CA SER A 2 -28.29 4.61 0.96
C SER A 2 -26.84 5.10 1.07
N SER A 3 -26.51 6.04 1.97
CA SER A 3 -25.14 6.60 2.03
C SER A 3 -24.12 5.66 2.67
N ARG A 4 -24.48 4.95 3.75
CA ARG A 4 -23.51 4.17 4.55
C ARG A 4 -22.88 2.97 3.85
N LYS A 5 -23.51 2.44 2.79
CA LYS A 5 -22.96 1.28 2.04
C LYS A 5 -21.78 1.68 1.17
N ASN A 6 -21.82 2.87 0.58
CA ASN A 6 -20.73 3.37 -0.26
C ASN A 6 -19.51 3.76 0.60
N ASP A 7 -19.73 4.40 1.75
CA ASP A 7 -18.64 4.78 2.67
C ASP A 7 -17.82 3.58 3.17
N LYS A 8 -18.46 2.43 3.42
CA LYS A 8 -17.76 1.20 3.83
C LYS A 8 -16.94 0.59 2.70
N GLY A 9 -17.45 0.58 1.48
CA GLY A 9 -16.72 0.06 0.32
C GLY A 9 -15.47 0.89 0.03
N ASP A 10 -15.58 2.21 0.12
CA ASP A 10 -14.46 3.12 -0.11
C ASP A 10 -13.42 3.05 1.01
N ALA A 11 -13.85 2.87 2.27
CA ALA A 11 -12.94 2.66 3.39
C ALA A 11 -12.16 1.34 3.27
N THR A 12 -12.82 0.25 2.87
CA THR A 12 -12.15 -1.05 2.61
C THR A 12 -11.16 -0.94 1.46
N ALA A 13 -11.56 -0.36 0.31
CA ALA A 13 -10.66 -0.16 -0.82
C ALA A 13 -9.47 0.74 -0.47
N SER A 14 -9.66 1.74 0.39
CA SER A 14 -8.56 2.57 0.88
C SER A 14 -7.59 1.78 1.75
N ALA A 15 -8.09 0.95 2.68
CA ALA A 15 -7.25 0.12 3.53
C ALA A 15 -6.46 -0.92 2.72
N ASP A 16 -7.12 -1.60 1.79
CA ASP A 16 -6.51 -2.60 0.90
C ASP A 16 -5.42 -1.97 0.03
N PHE A 17 -5.68 -0.76 -0.50
CA PHE A 17 -4.67 -0.02 -1.25
C PHE A 17 -3.49 0.37 -0.37
N THR A 18 -3.72 0.86 0.85
CA THR A 18 -2.63 1.20 1.77
C THR A 18 -1.75 0.00 2.08
N SER A 19 -2.34 -1.17 2.35
CA SER A 19 -1.57 -2.41 2.57
C SER A 19 -0.75 -2.81 1.35
N TYR A 20 -1.37 -2.77 0.16
CA TYR A 20 -0.69 -3.06 -1.09
C TYR A 20 0.47 -2.09 -1.37
N TYR A 21 0.22 -0.79 -1.21
CA TYR A 21 1.21 0.26 -1.40
C TYR A 21 2.40 0.08 -0.44
N LEU A 22 2.14 -0.15 0.85
CA LEU A 22 3.19 -0.34 1.85
C LEU A 22 4.04 -1.58 1.55
N GLN A 23 3.40 -2.71 1.20
CA GLN A 23 4.13 -3.91 0.81
C GLN A 23 5.08 -3.60 -0.36
N ARG A 24 4.57 -2.97 -1.42
CA ARG A 24 5.37 -2.66 -2.60
C ARG A 24 6.48 -1.66 -2.28
N ALA A 25 6.16 -0.56 -1.61
CA ALA A 25 7.13 0.46 -1.22
C ALA A 25 8.26 -0.13 -0.35
N THR A 26 7.93 -0.98 0.62
CA THR A 26 8.96 -1.60 1.49
C THR A 26 9.82 -2.63 0.76
N MET A 27 9.32 -3.28 -0.28
CA MET A 27 10.11 -4.17 -1.14
C MET A 27 11.05 -3.38 -2.05
N GLU A 28 10.50 -2.41 -2.80
CA GLU A 28 11.25 -1.61 -3.78
C GLU A 28 12.31 -0.72 -3.11
N PHE A 29 12.01 -0.17 -1.93
CA PHE A 29 12.93 0.68 -1.17
C PHE A 29 13.66 -0.05 -0.05
N SER A 30 13.72 -1.40 -0.09
CA SER A 30 14.31 -2.22 0.99
C SER A 30 15.74 -1.79 1.35
N GLU A 31 16.61 -1.61 0.36
CA GLU A 31 17.99 -1.17 0.58
C GLU A 31 18.09 0.21 1.23
N ASP A 32 17.26 1.16 0.81
CA ASP A 32 17.27 2.52 1.34
C ASP A 32 16.65 2.58 2.75
N LEU A 33 15.64 1.77 3.02
CA LEU A 33 15.06 1.61 4.36
C LEU A 33 16.08 1.01 5.33
N ASP A 34 16.88 0.05 4.88
CA ASP A 34 17.97 -0.53 5.69
C ASP A 34 19.06 0.51 6.00
N LYS A 35 19.42 1.36 5.02
CA LYS A 35 20.35 2.48 5.23
C LYS A 35 19.79 3.48 6.24
N ILE A 36 18.53 3.91 6.09
CA ILE A 36 17.86 4.83 7.02
C ILE A 36 17.85 4.23 8.42
N ARG A 37 17.50 2.95 8.55
CA ARG A 37 17.46 2.27 9.85
C ARG A 37 18.84 2.15 10.51
N GLY A 38 19.90 2.06 9.73
CA GLY A 38 21.29 2.03 10.20
C GLY A 38 21.88 3.40 10.49
N ALA A 39 21.20 4.49 10.14
CA ALA A 39 21.73 5.85 10.28
C ALA A 39 21.83 6.29 11.75
N ASP A 40 22.85 7.11 12.06
CA ASP A 40 23.16 7.50 13.43
C ASP A 40 22.09 8.37 14.09
N ASP A 41 21.32 9.08 13.27
CA ASP A 41 20.21 9.97 13.63
C ASP A 41 18.86 9.25 13.67
N PHE A 42 18.75 8.04 13.12
CA PHE A 42 17.56 7.20 13.21
C PHE A 42 17.50 6.46 14.56
N LYS A 43 17.56 7.22 15.66
CA LYS A 43 17.61 6.69 17.03
C LYS A 43 16.56 7.40 17.87
N GLY A 44 15.54 6.68 18.29
CA GLY A 44 14.47 7.22 19.13
C GLY A 44 13.25 6.31 19.14
N ARG A 45 12.43 6.43 20.18
CA ARG A 45 11.17 5.66 20.27
C ARG A 45 10.20 6.02 19.14
N ASP A 46 10.33 7.23 18.60
CA ASP A 46 9.41 7.77 17.60
C ASP A 46 9.93 7.65 16.15
N ALA A 47 11.19 7.27 15.93
CA ALA A 47 11.80 7.20 14.60
C ALA A 47 11.09 6.16 13.69
N LEU A 48 10.85 4.96 14.21
CA LEU A 48 10.12 3.89 13.51
C LEU A 48 8.65 4.27 13.24
N PRO A 49 7.87 4.71 14.25
CA PRO A 49 6.52 5.22 14.02
C PRO A 49 6.46 6.33 12.99
N MET A 50 7.39 7.29 13.03
CA MET A 50 7.47 8.38 12.06
C MET A 50 7.70 7.85 10.64
N LEU A 51 8.64 6.91 10.45
CA LEU A 51 8.89 6.30 9.14
C LEU A 51 7.65 5.59 8.60
N VAL A 52 6.96 4.81 9.44
CA VAL A 52 5.73 4.11 9.06
C VAL A 52 4.63 5.10 8.66
N GLN A 53 4.46 6.19 9.42
CA GLN A 53 3.49 7.23 9.09
C GLN A 53 3.83 7.93 7.77
N SER A 54 5.09 8.25 7.52
CA SER A 54 5.54 8.86 6.27
C SER A 54 5.27 7.96 5.06
N LEU A 55 5.55 6.65 5.18
CA LEU A 55 5.23 5.67 4.14
C LEU A 55 3.72 5.59 3.91
N GLN A 56 2.90 5.55 4.97
CA GLN A 56 1.45 5.56 4.84
C GLN A 56 0.93 6.84 4.17
N GLN A 57 1.49 8.00 4.49
CA GLN A 57 1.12 9.29 3.89
C GLN A 57 1.36 9.33 2.38
N GLY A 58 2.31 8.55 1.85
CA GLY A 58 2.55 8.42 0.41
C GLY A 58 1.31 7.99 -0.38
N THR A 59 0.37 7.29 0.25
CA THR A 59 -0.91 6.91 -0.37
C THR A 59 -1.81 8.10 -0.74
N SER A 60 -1.59 9.27 -0.13
CA SER A 60 -2.33 10.50 -0.43
C SER A 60 -2.06 11.04 -1.83
N MET A 61 -0.96 10.62 -2.47
CA MET A 61 -0.65 10.97 -3.85
C MET A 61 -1.59 10.33 -4.88
N PHE A 62 -2.42 9.37 -4.45
CA PHE A 62 -3.35 8.64 -5.32
C PHE A 62 -4.79 9.03 -5.00
N SER A 63 -5.54 9.41 -6.04
CA SER A 63 -6.97 9.65 -5.93
C SER A 63 -7.72 8.35 -5.61
N ALA A 64 -8.93 8.44 -5.05
CA ALA A 64 -9.76 7.25 -4.79
C ALA A 64 -10.02 6.42 -6.06
N ALA A 65 -10.18 7.09 -7.21
CA ALA A 65 -10.36 6.42 -8.50
C ALA A 65 -9.10 5.66 -8.93
N ASP A 66 -7.92 6.24 -8.73
CA ASP A 66 -6.65 5.59 -9.10
C ASP A 66 -6.35 4.40 -8.18
N ARG A 67 -6.57 4.56 -6.87
CA ARG A 67 -6.46 3.47 -5.91
C ARG A 67 -7.29 2.26 -6.32
N LYS A 68 -8.56 2.49 -6.70
CA LYS A 68 -9.45 1.43 -7.18
C LYS A 68 -8.95 0.79 -8.47
N ARG A 69 -8.55 1.58 -9.46
CA ARG A 69 -8.02 1.06 -10.74
C ARG A 69 -6.79 0.18 -10.54
N ILE A 70 -5.90 0.57 -9.63
CA ILE A 70 -4.67 -0.18 -9.32
C ILE A 70 -5.03 -1.52 -8.66
N LEU A 71 -5.96 -1.53 -7.70
CA LEU A 71 -6.44 -2.77 -7.08
C LEU A 71 -7.13 -3.69 -8.10
N ASP A 72 -8.02 -3.15 -8.94
CA ASP A 72 -8.69 -3.93 -9.99
C ASP A 72 -7.68 -4.50 -11.00
N ALA A 73 -6.64 -3.74 -11.36
CA ALA A 73 -5.57 -4.21 -12.23
C ALA A 73 -4.75 -5.34 -11.60
N ARG A 74 -4.45 -5.23 -10.30
CA ARG A 74 -3.78 -6.30 -9.53
C ARG A 74 -4.61 -7.58 -9.53
N GLU A 75 -5.89 -7.50 -9.20
CA GLU A 75 -6.77 -8.68 -9.18
C GLU A 75 -6.87 -9.37 -10.53
N ARG A 76 -6.91 -8.60 -11.63
CA ARG A 76 -6.85 -9.15 -12.99
C ARG A 76 -5.52 -9.84 -13.29
N GLY A 77 -4.40 -9.24 -12.88
CA GLY A 77 -3.07 -9.84 -13.04
C GLY A 77 -2.94 -11.17 -12.30
N SER A 78 -3.34 -11.21 -11.02
CA SER A 78 -3.33 -12.43 -10.20
C SER A 78 -4.28 -13.51 -10.73
N ARG A 79 -5.38 -13.14 -11.40
CA ARG A 79 -6.32 -14.10 -12.00
C ARG A 79 -5.79 -14.71 -13.30
N SER A 80 -5.02 -13.96 -14.10
CA SER A 80 -4.39 -14.49 -15.32
C SER A 80 -3.25 -15.48 -15.01
N GLU A 81 -2.51 -15.28 -13.93
CA GLU A 81 -1.47 -16.24 -13.49
C GLU A 81 -2.07 -17.57 -12.99
N ALA A 82 -3.27 -17.55 -12.40
CA ALA A 82 -3.93 -18.74 -11.85
C ALA A 82 -4.58 -19.66 -12.91
N THR A 83 -4.69 -19.23 -14.17
CA THR A 83 -5.35 -19.99 -15.25
C THR A 83 -4.38 -20.46 -16.35
N GLY A 84 -3.07 -20.38 -16.11
CA GLY A 84 -2.03 -20.56 -17.13
C GLY A 84 -1.15 -21.82 -16.99
N ASP A 85 -1.60 -22.87 -16.30
CA ASP A 85 -0.84 -24.12 -16.11
C ASP A 85 -1.78 -25.33 -16.30
N ASP A 86 -2.19 -25.56 -17.55
CA ASP A 86 -2.83 -26.81 -18.02
C ASP A 86 -2.67 -26.84 -19.56
N ASN A 87 -1.46 -27.17 -20.04
CA ASN A 87 -1.26 -27.78 -21.36
C ASN A 87 0.03 -28.59 -21.44
#